data_AF-A0A7X8X2R3-F1
#
_entry.id   AF-A0A7X8X2R3-F1
#
_cell.length_a   1.000
_cell.length_b   1.000
_cell.length_c   1.000
_cell.angle_alpha   90.00
_cell.angle_beta   90.00
_cell.angle_gamma   90.00
#
_symmetry.space_group_name_H-M   'P 1'
#
loop_
_entity.id
_entity.type
_entity.pdbx_description
1 polymer ?
#
loop_
_entity_poly.entity_id
_entity_poly.type
_entity_poly.pdbx_seq_one_letter_code
_entity_poly.pdbx_strand_id
1 'polypeptide(L)'
;DQISSRLKEGLEGVDLILHCGDIVEPRVLEEISQFAPVQAVAGNHDLEYFGRELKRKKVIELAGYRIGMIHGDELDELHVNKTEQADLIFQIVVQPFLYEEPVDCIVFGHSHKPFIDSFRAEFRPPGRPGKKIKHNVLVFNPGMPLRNRHLASMGYIHLEDRALRIEIKVFTYGREEN
;
A
#
# COMPACT_ATOMS: atom_id res chain seq x y z
N ASP A 1 6.76 -20.91 -10.10
CA ASP A 1 5.46 -21.34 -9.59
C ASP A 1 4.42 -20.28 -9.89
N GLN A 2 3.22 -20.70 -10.29
CA GLN A 2 2.11 -19.79 -10.60
C GLN A 2 1.57 -19.13 -9.33
N ILE A 3 1.04 -17.92 -9.46
CA ILE A 3 0.26 -17.25 -8.40
C ILE A 3 -0.79 -18.18 -7.76
N SER A 4 -0.95 -18.11 -6.43
CA SER A 4 -1.88 -18.98 -5.68
C SER A 4 -3.33 -18.76 -6.10
N SER A 5 -4.18 -19.80 -6.01
CA SER A 5 -5.61 -19.70 -6.35
C SER A 5 -6.32 -18.59 -5.57
N ARG A 6 -6.01 -18.44 -4.28
CA ARG A 6 -6.58 -17.38 -3.44
C ARG A 6 -6.20 -15.98 -3.91
N LEU A 7 -4.95 -15.79 -4.35
CA LEU A 7 -4.56 -14.50 -4.92
C LEU A 7 -5.29 -14.25 -6.23
N LYS A 8 -5.45 -15.26 -7.10
CA LYS A 8 -6.25 -15.13 -8.34
C LYS A 8 -7.70 -14.73 -8.02
N GLU A 9 -8.38 -15.46 -7.14
CA GLU A 9 -9.74 -15.14 -6.69
C GLU A 9 -9.84 -13.74 -6.09
N GLY A 10 -8.80 -13.30 -5.37
CA GLY A 10 -8.72 -11.98 -4.78
C GLY A 10 -8.61 -10.84 -5.78
N LEU A 11 -8.01 -11.10 -6.94
CA LEU A 11 -7.81 -10.15 -8.04
C LEU A 11 -8.98 -10.15 -9.04
N GLU A 12 -9.87 -11.13 -8.99
CA GLU A 12 -11.03 -11.17 -9.89
C GLU A 12 -11.97 -9.98 -9.67
N GLY A 13 -12.30 -9.29 -10.76
CA GLY A 13 -13.27 -8.19 -10.77
C GLY A 13 -12.75 -6.86 -10.22
N VAL A 14 -11.45 -6.72 -9.93
CA VAL A 14 -10.86 -5.42 -9.55
C VAL A 14 -10.59 -4.56 -10.78
N ASP A 15 -10.77 -3.25 -10.67
CA ASP A 15 -10.48 -2.31 -11.76
C ASP A 15 -8.99 -1.96 -11.89
N LEU A 16 -8.25 -2.07 -10.78
CA LEU A 16 -6.84 -1.69 -10.69
C LEU A 16 -6.13 -2.43 -9.55
N ILE A 17 -4.88 -2.82 -9.79
CA ILE A 17 -4.01 -3.47 -8.80
C ILE A 17 -2.94 -2.47 -8.33
N LEU A 18 -2.78 -2.35 -7.01
CA LEU A 18 -1.73 -1.55 -6.38
C LEU A 18 -0.69 -2.47 -5.72
N HIS A 19 0.54 -2.47 -6.22
CA HIS A 19 1.64 -3.25 -5.64
C HIS A 19 2.62 -2.33 -4.89
N CYS A 20 2.75 -2.51 -3.59
CA CYS A 20 3.54 -1.64 -2.71
C CYS A 20 4.99 -2.11 -2.54
N GLY A 21 5.64 -2.59 -3.60
CA GLY A 21 7.03 -3.10 -3.54
C GLY A 21 7.16 -4.56 -3.09
N ASP A 22 8.40 -5.04 -2.99
CA ASP A 22 8.79 -6.44 -2.78
C ASP A 22 8.22 -7.37 -3.86
N ILE A 23 8.36 -6.93 -5.10
CA ILE A 23 7.97 -7.66 -6.30
C ILE A 23 9.01 -8.74 -6.61
N VAL A 24 10.29 -8.41 -6.45
CA VAL A 24 11.51 -9.23 -6.65
C VAL A 24 11.72 -9.70 -8.09
N GLU A 25 10.68 -10.05 -8.83
CA GLU A 25 10.81 -10.57 -10.19
C GLU A 25 9.82 -9.90 -11.15
N PRO A 26 10.27 -9.39 -12.31
CA PRO A 26 9.40 -8.75 -13.31
C PRO A 26 8.18 -9.58 -13.71
N ARG A 27 8.33 -10.92 -13.77
CA ARG A 27 7.23 -11.84 -14.10
C ARG A 27 6.03 -11.71 -13.17
N VAL A 28 6.21 -11.29 -11.92
CA VAL A 28 5.09 -11.11 -10.97
C VAL A 28 4.15 -10.03 -11.47
N LEU A 29 4.68 -8.91 -11.97
CA LEU A 29 3.87 -7.85 -12.56
C LEU A 29 3.19 -8.32 -13.85
N GLU A 30 3.90 -9.08 -14.68
CA GLU A 30 3.33 -9.67 -15.91
C GLU A 30 2.15 -10.58 -15.58
N GLU A 31 2.28 -11.47 -14.60
CA GLU A 31 1.25 -12.41 -14.18
C GLU A 31 0.01 -11.72 -13.60
N ILE A 32 0.18 -10.77 -12.66
CA ILE A 32 -0.97 -10.08 -12.06
C ILE A 32 -1.62 -9.08 -13.03
N SER A 33 -0.87 -8.54 -14.00
CA SER A 33 -1.42 -7.63 -15.02
C SER A 33 -2.45 -8.28 -15.94
N GLN A 34 -2.53 -9.62 -15.95
CA GLN A 34 -3.56 -10.36 -16.67
C GLN A 34 -4.97 -10.18 -16.06
N PHE A 35 -5.06 -9.76 -14.79
CA PHE A 35 -6.32 -9.55 -14.09
C PHE A 35 -6.83 -8.12 -14.24
N ALA A 36 -5.94 -7.13 -14.05
CA ALA A 36 -6.25 -5.70 -14.18
C ALA A 36 -4.96 -4.87 -14.34
N PRO A 37 -5.04 -3.60 -14.79
CA PRO A 37 -3.87 -2.73 -14.87
C PRO A 37 -3.18 -2.57 -13.51
N VAL A 38 -1.85 -2.45 -13.52
CA VAL A 38 -1.03 -2.44 -12.30
C VAL A 38 -0.36 -1.08 -12.12
N GLN A 39 -0.48 -0.54 -10.91
CA GLN A 39 0.39 0.53 -10.42
C GLN A 39 1.34 -0.07 -9.38
N ALA A 40 2.64 0.16 -9.53
CA ALA A 40 3.65 -0.36 -8.62
C ALA A 40 4.60 0.73 -8.14
N VAL A 41 5.10 0.54 -6.92
CA VAL A 41 6.28 1.23 -6.37
C VAL A 41 7.35 0.20 -6.02
N ALA A 42 8.62 0.62 -5.99
CA ALA A 42 9.73 -0.24 -5.61
C ALA A 42 9.85 -0.38 -4.09
N GLY A 43 10.04 -1.61 -3.60
CA GLY A 43 10.51 -1.93 -2.26
C GLY A 43 12.04 -2.01 -2.17
N ASN A 44 12.57 -2.40 -1.01
CA ASN A 44 14.01 -2.50 -0.79
C ASN A 44 14.66 -3.60 -1.64
N HIS A 45 13.92 -4.68 -1.95
CA HIS A 45 14.40 -5.80 -2.74
C HIS A 45 14.22 -5.62 -4.27
N ASP A 46 13.54 -4.57 -4.71
CA ASP A 46 13.21 -4.38 -6.13
C ASP A 46 14.27 -3.62 -6.93
N LEU A 47 15.19 -2.93 -6.25
CA LEU A 47 16.16 -2.04 -6.90
C LEU A 47 17.11 -2.80 -7.84
N GLU A 48 17.45 -4.05 -7.51
CA GLU A 48 18.34 -4.88 -8.34
C GLU A 48 17.67 -5.34 -9.63
N TYR A 49 16.35 -5.49 -9.63
CA TYR A 49 15.59 -6.06 -10.75
C TYR A 49 14.93 -5.00 -11.63
N PHE A 50 14.49 -3.89 -11.03
CA PHE A 50 13.76 -2.81 -11.72
C PHE A 50 14.56 -1.51 -11.82
N GLY A 51 15.72 -1.41 -11.16
CA GLY A 51 16.58 -0.23 -11.21
C GLY A 51 15.83 1.06 -10.86
N ARG A 52 15.68 1.94 -11.86
CA ARG A 52 14.96 3.23 -11.74
C ARG A 52 13.59 3.26 -12.44
N GLU A 53 13.15 2.14 -13.01
CA GLU A 53 11.88 2.07 -13.73
C GLU A 53 10.69 2.21 -12.77
N LEU A 54 10.81 1.66 -11.56
CA LEU A 54 9.85 1.82 -10.49
C LEU A 54 10.28 2.94 -9.54
N LYS A 55 9.38 3.89 -9.32
CA LYS A 55 9.55 4.92 -8.27
C LYS A 55 9.33 4.28 -6.91
N ARG A 56 10.06 4.72 -5.88
CA ARG A 56 9.80 4.33 -4.48
C ARG A 56 8.53 4.96 -3.88
N LYS A 57 8.08 6.07 -4.48
CA LYS A 57 6.88 6.81 -4.06
C LYS A 57 6.08 7.23 -5.29
N LYS A 58 4.77 7.10 -5.23
CA LYS A 58 3.84 7.52 -6.29
C LYS A 58 2.55 8.06 -5.71
N VAL A 59 1.94 9.03 -6.38
CA VAL A 59 0.54 9.42 -6.15
C VAL A 59 -0.23 9.18 -7.44
N ILE A 60 -1.40 8.56 -7.33
CA ILE A 60 -2.34 8.36 -8.43
C ILE A 60 -3.68 9.01 -8.08
N GLU A 61 -4.41 9.43 -9.09
CA GLU A 61 -5.74 10.03 -8.94
C GLU A 61 -6.78 9.10 -9.57
N LEU A 62 -7.77 8.68 -8.79
CA LEU A 62 -8.82 7.75 -9.20
C LEU A 62 -10.15 8.24 -8.65
N ALA A 63 -11.17 8.35 -9.50
CA ALA A 63 -12.51 8.78 -9.10
C ALA A 63 -12.54 10.06 -8.22
N GLY A 64 -11.62 11.01 -8.46
CA GLY A 64 -11.50 12.25 -7.68
C GLY A 64 -10.75 12.11 -6.35
N TYR A 65 -10.25 10.92 -6.01
CA TYR A 65 -9.43 10.66 -4.83
C TYR A 65 -7.96 10.56 -5.18
N ARG A 66 -7.09 11.05 -4.29
CA ARG A 66 -5.64 10.99 -4.43
C ARG A 66 -5.08 9.89 -3.52
N ILE A 67 -4.49 8.87 -4.14
CA ILE A 67 -3.95 7.69 -3.45
C ILE A 67 -2.41 7.74 -3.50
N GLY A 68 -1.79 7.84 -2.33
CA GLY A 68 -0.35 7.70 -2.16
C GLY A 68 0.06 6.22 -2.08
N MET A 69 1.20 5.90 -2.67
CA MET A 69 1.82 4.58 -2.67
C MET A 69 3.28 4.72 -2.27
N ILE A 70 3.72 3.92 -1.30
CA ILE A 70 5.10 3.85 -0.82
C ILE A 70 5.35 2.45 -0.24
N HIS A 71 6.57 1.92 -0.30
CA HIS A 71 6.85 0.62 0.32
C HIS A 71 6.99 0.74 1.85
N GLY A 72 7.83 1.67 2.32
CA GLY A 72 8.01 1.96 3.74
C GLY A 72 9.00 1.04 4.46
N ASP A 73 10.02 0.55 3.75
CA ASP A 73 11.15 -0.25 4.25
C ASP A 73 12.00 0.45 5.31
N GLU A 74 11.83 1.75 5.52
CA GLU A 74 12.40 2.44 6.67
C GLU A 74 11.68 2.07 7.99
N LEU A 75 10.53 1.39 7.93
CA LEU A 75 9.85 0.78 9.07
C LEU A 75 10.51 -0.57 9.38
N ASP A 76 11.70 -0.58 9.98
CA ASP A 76 12.31 -1.83 10.48
C ASP A 76 11.32 -2.67 11.33
N GLU A 77 11.58 -3.96 11.58
CA GLU A 77 10.72 -4.84 12.42
C GLU A 77 10.63 -4.35 13.89
N LEU A 78 9.95 -3.24 14.10
CA LEU A 78 9.99 -2.45 15.31
C LEU A 78 9.04 -3.10 16.32
N HIS A 79 9.65 -3.74 17.31
CA HIS A 79 9.00 -4.11 18.56
C HIS A 79 8.86 -2.85 19.42
N VAL A 80 8.01 -1.93 18.97
CA VAL A 80 7.70 -0.67 19.63
C VAL A 80 6.30 -0.69 20.23
N ASN A 81 6.04 0.18 21.20
CA ASN A 81 4.68 0.31 21.73
C ASN A 81 3.75 0.98 20.70
N LYS A 82 2.43 0.94 20.96
CA LYS A 82 1.42 1.43 20.01
C LYS A 82 1.60 2.92 19.64
N THR A 83 2.01 3.76 20.58
CA THR A 83 2.22 5.20 20.34
C THR A 83 3.43 5.42 19.43
N GLU A 84 4.54 4.77 19.75
CA GLU A 84 5.76 4.81 18.93
C GLU A 84 5.50 4.27 17.51
N GLN A 85 4.67 3.23 17.38
CA GLN A 85 4.27 2.70 16.07
C GLN A 85 3.53 3.74 15.23
N ALA A 86 2.58 4.48 15.82
CA ALA A 86 1.84 5.52 15.10
C ALA A 86 2.75 6.67 14.65
N ASP A 87 3.69 7.10 15.50
CA ASP A 87 4.67 8.14 15.17
C ASP A 87 5.60 7.71 14.03
N LEU A 88 6.08 6.46 14.06
CA LEU A 88 6.93 5.89 13.01
C LEU A 88 6.18 5.77 11.68
N ILE A 89 4.93 5.28 11.70
CA ILE A 89 4.09 5.22 10.50
C ILE A 89 3.85 6.63 9.96
N PHE A 90 3.58 7.61 10.81
CA PHE A 90 3.44 8.99 10.35
C PHE A 90 4.72 9.49 9.68
N GLN A 91 5.89 9.29 10.29
CA GLN A 91 7.18 9.76 9.76
C GLN A 91 7.56 9.09 8.44
N ILE A 92 7.33 7.78 8.30
CA ILE A 92 7.82 7.01 7.15
C ILE A 92 6.77 6.93 6.04
N VAL A 93 5.49 6.85 6.38
CA VAL A 93 4.40 6.65 5.40
C VAL A 93 3.70 7.95 5.06
N VAL A 94 3.41 8.83 6.03
CA VAL A 94 2.62 10.05 5.79
C VAL A 94 3.49 11.25 5.42
N GLN A 95 4.57 11.48 6.16
CA GLN A 95 5.46 12.62 5.99
C GLN A 95 5.99 12.81 4.56
N PRO A 96 6.32 11.74 3.79
CA PRO A 96 6.79 11.87 2.41
C PRO A 96 5.80 12.53 1.44
N PHE A 97 4.52 12.60 1.80
CA PHE A 97 3.45 13.18 0.96
C PHE A 97 3.05 14.59 1.39
N LEU A 98 3.58 15.14 2.49
CA LEU A 98 3.13 16.43 3.03
C LEU A 98 3.47 17.63 2.14
N TYR A 99 4.39 17.48 1.19
CA TYR A 99 4.77 18.51 0.23
C TYR A 99 4.13 18.30 -1.14
N GLU A 100 2.99 17.63 -1.18
CA GLU A 100 2.13 17.45 -2.35
C GLU A 100 0.73 18.03 -2.10
N GLU A 101 -0.13 18.04 -3.12
CA GLU A 101 -1.56 18.22 -2.86
C GLU A 101 -2.08 17.08 -1.96
N PRO A 102 -3.03 17.35 -1.04
CA PRO A 102 -3.51 16.36 -0.06
C PRO A 102 -3.82 15.00 -0.68
N VAL A 103 -3.36 13.94 -0.04
CA VAL A 103 -3.76 12.56 -0.38
C VAL A 103 -4.84 12.10 0.57
N ASP A 104 -5.83 11.37 0.07
CA ASP A 104 -6.96 10.86 0.84
C ASP A 104 -6.66 9.51 1.48
N CYS A 105 -5.83 8.71 0.81
CA CYS A 105 -5.41 7.39 1.23
C CYS A 105 -3.93 7.17 0.93
N ILE A 106 -3.21 6.47 1.80
CA ILE A 106 -1.87 5.96 1.53
C ILE A 106 -1.87 4.45 1.75
N VAL A 107 -1.42 3.71 0.74
CA VAL A 107 -1.17 2.27 0.82
C VAL A 107 0.33 2.00 0.92
N PHE A 108 0.72 1.16 1.89
CA PHE A 108 2.12 0.81 2.13
C PHE A 108 2.36 -0.68 2.39
N GLY A 109 3.63 -1.10 2.37
CA GLY A 109 4.05 -2.50 2.46
C GLY A 109 5.02 -2.79 3.62
N HIS A 110 6.02 -3.63 3.35
CA HIS A 110 7.13 -4.02 4.23
C HIS A 110 6.80 -4.95 5.41
N SER A 111 5.91 -4.57 6.33
CA SER A 111 5.75 -5.30 7.59
C SER A 111 5.07 -6.69 7.50
N HIS A 112 4.50 -7.02 6.32
CA HIS A 112 3.63 -8.18 6.06
C HIS A 112 2.42 -8.32 7.00
N LYS A 113 2.14 -7.31 7.84
CA LYS A 113 1.04 -7.31 8.80
C LYS A 113 -0.04 -6.35 8.32
N PRO A 114 -1.30 -6.78 8.27
CA PRO A 114 -2.38 -5.88 7.92
C PRO A 114 -2.50 -4.76 8.96
N PHE A 115 -2.68 -3.53 8.49
CA PHE A 115 -2.80 -2.33 9.32
C PHE A 115 -3.80 -1.38 8.68
N ILE A 116 -4.65 -0.73 9.47
CA ILE A 116 -5.50 0.40 9.06
C ILE A 116 -5.50 1.41 10.19
N ASP A 117 -5.24 2.67 9.87
CA ASP A 117 -5.48 3.81 10.76
C ASP A 117 -5.75 5.08 9.95
N SER A 118 -5.96 6.20 10.63
CA SER A 118 -6.10 7.52 10.03
C SER A 118 -5.22 8.55 10.75
N PHE A 119 -4.61 9.44 9.98
CA PHE A 119 -3.79 10.51 10.52
C PHE A 119 -4.33 11.87 10.08
N ARG A 120 -4.38 12.82 11.01
CA ARG A 120 -4.61 14.22 10.66
C ARG A 120 -3.28 14.85 10.27
N ALA A 121 -3.13 15.23 9.02
CA ALA A 121 -1.88 15.74 8.44
C ALA A 121 -2.02 17.20 7.98
N GLU A 122 -0.92 17.95 8.01
CA GLU A 122 -0.83 19.33 7.51
C GLU A 122 0.02 19.37 6.24
N PHE A 123 -0.65 19.43 5.09
CA PHE A 123 -0.05 19.51 3.77
C PHE A 123 0.38 20.94 3.43
N ARG A 124 1.51 21.04 2.71
CA ARG A 124 2.14 22.26 2.19
C ARG A 124 2.38 22.07 0.69
N PRO A 125 1.33 22.13 -0.14
CA PRO A 125 1.44 21.84 -1.55
C PRO A 125 2.40 22.81 -2.28
N PRO A 126 3.10 22.32 -3.32
CA PRO A 126 4.01 23.13 -4.09
C PRO A 126 3.22 24.20 -4.86
N GLY A 127 3.82 25.37 -5.08
CA GLY A 127 3.15 26.47 -5.81
C GLY A 127 2.10 27.23 -4.99
N ARG A 128 1.90 26.90 -3.70
CA ARG A 128 1.06 27.68 -2.77
C ARG A 128 1.84 28.09 -1.51
N PRO A 129 2.85 28.99 -1.62
CA PRO A 129 3.69 29.38 -0.49
C PRO A 129 2.88 29.82 0.73
N GLY A 130 3.21 29.28 1.91
CA GLY A 130 2.53 29.58 3.16
C GLY A 130 1.15 28.93 3.36
N LYS A 131 0.58 28.28 2.32
CA LYS A 131 -0.68 27.55 2.47
C LYS A 131 -0.46 26.27 3.26
N LYS A 132 -1.28 26.09 4.29
CA LYS A 132 -1.38 24.88 5.10
C LYS A 132 -2.77 24.29 4.93
N ILE A 133 -2.86 23.01 4.60
CA ILE A 133 -4.13 22.30 4.43
C ILE A 133 -4.15 21.15 5.43
N LYS A 134 -5.07 21.22 6.40
CA LYS A 134 -5.30 20.11 7.33
C LYS A 134 -6.26 19.13 6.69
N HIS A 135 -5.84 17.88 6.53
CA HIS A 135 -6.62 16.82 5.91
C HIS A 135 -6.48 15.53 6.71
N ASN A 136 -7.52 14.71 6.75
CA ASN A 136 -7.43 13.38 7.32
C ASN A 136 -7.03 12.40 6.22
N VAL A 137 -6.03 11.58 6.49
CA VAL A 137 -5.47 10.62 5.55
C VAL A 137 -5.73 9.23 6.09
N LEU A 138 -6.42 8.38 5.32
CA LEU A 138 -6.47 6.95 5.62
C LEU A 138 -5.14 6.30 5.27
N VAL A 139 -4.63 5.43 6.13
CA VAL A 139 -3.35 4.76 5.92
C VAL A 139 -3.54 3.27 6.16
N PHE A 140 -3.15 2.44 5.20
CA PHE A 140 -3.28 1.00 5.36
C PHE A 140 -2.15 0.18 4.71
N ASN A 141 -1.88 -0.97 5.32
CA ASN A 141 -1.04 -2.02 4.79
C ASN A 141 -1.94 -3.23 4.53
N PRO A 142 -2.01 -3.77 3.30
CA PRO A 142 -2.84 -4.94 3.00
C PRO A 142 -2.31 -6.22 3.66
N GLY A 143 -1.08 -6.22 4.17
CA GLY A 143 -0.35 -7.37 4.69
C GLY A 143 0.30 -8.18 3.57
N MET A 144 0.28 -9.51 3.68
CA MET A 144 0.88 -10.41 2.68
C MET A 144 -0.17 -11.37 2.11
N PRO A 145 -0.35 -11.44 0.78
CA PRO A 145 -1.34 -12.33 0.16
C PRO A 145 -0.90 -13.80 0.17
N LEU A 146 0.37 -14.06 0.48
CA LEU A 146 0.93 -15.39 0.69
C LEU A 146 0.91 -15.77 2.17
N ARG A 147 0.98 -17.07 2.45
CA ARG A 147 0.97 -17.59 3.83
C ARG A 147 2.11 -17.01 4.65
N ASN A 148 1.79 -16.16 5.63
CA ASN A 148 2.69 -15.74 6.70
C ASN A 148 2.31 -16.48 7.99
N ARG A 149 3.06 -17.53 8.33
CA ARG A 149 2.77 -18.44 9.46
C ARG A 149 1.39 -19.12 9.31
N HIS A 150 0.32 -18.46 9.75
CA HIS A 150 -1.05 -18.96 9.74
C HIS A 150 -2.03 -18.09 8.94
N LEU A 151 -1.62 -16.89 8.53
CA LEU A 151 -2.51 -15.89 7.93
C LEU A 151 -2.00 -15.46 6.54
N ALA A 152 -2.93 -15.16 5.65
CA ALA A 152 -2.70 -14.34 4.46
C ALA A 152 -3.72 -13.20 4.48
N SER A 153 -3.45 -12.11 3.77
CA SER A 153 -4.37 -10.99 3.71
C SER A 153 -4.30 -10.23 2.39
N MET A 154 -5.41 -9.61 2.03
CA MET A 154 -5.54 -8.74 0.86
C MET A 154 -6.32 -7.50 1.24
N GLY A 155 -5.91 -6.35 0.69
CA GLY A 155 -6.58 -5.08 0.89
C GLY A 155 -7.32 -4.62 -0.36
N TYR A 156 -8.46 -3.98 -0.17
CA TYR A 156 -9.31 -3.43 -1.21
C TYR A 156 -9.60 -1.96 -0.91
N ILE A 157 -9.55 -1.12 -1.94
CA ILE A 157 -9.99 0.27 -1.89
C ILE A 157 -11.26 0.37 -2.74
N HIS A 158 -12.37 0.74 -2.11
CA HIS A 158 -13.63 1.04 -2.79
C HIS A 158 -13.76 2.56 -2.91
N LEU A 159 -13.96 3.02 -4.14
CA LEU A 159 -14.15 4.43 -4.47
C LEU A 159 -15.59 4.61 -4.95
N GLU A 160 -16.35 5.42 -4.23
CA GLU A 160 -17.71 5.83 -4.54
C GLU A 160 -17.75 7.36 -4.62
N ASP A 161 -18.78 7.96 -5.24
CA ASP A 161 -18.87 9.41 -5.49
C ASP A 161 -18.56 10.31 -4.27
N ARG A 162 -18.82 9.82 -3.06
CA ARG A 162 -18.63 10.56 -1.80
C ARG A 162 -17.98 9.76 -0.68
N ALA A 163 -17.51 8.55 -0.97
CA ALA A 163 -16.89 7.69 0.03
C ALA A 163 -15.67 6.96 -0.53
N LEU A 164 -14.59 6.99 0.26
CA LEU A 164 -13.46 6.07 0.12
C LEU A 164 -13.53 5.09 1.28
N ARG A 165 -13.59 3.80 0.98
CA ARG A 165 -13.60 2.72 1.99
C ARG A 165 -12.43 1.78 1.75
N ILE A 166 -11.76 1.39 2.83
CA ILE A 166 -10.73 0.36 2.82
C ILE A 166 -11.29 -0.89 3.49
N GLU A 167 -11.03 -2.04 2.89
CA GLU A 167 -11.32 -3.36 3.44
C GLU A 167 -10.05 -4.19 3.46
N ILE A 168 -9.78 -4.90 4.54
CA ILE A 168 -8.72 -5.93 4.59
C ILE A 168 -9.41 -7.26 4.86
N LYS A 169 -9.25 -8.19 3.92
CA LYS A 169 -9.64 -9.59 4.09
C LYS A 169 -8.46 -10.37 4.65
N VAL A 170 -8.67 -11.09 5.75
CA VAL A 170 -7.67 -11.96 6.36
C VAL A 170 -8.14 -13.40 6.25
N PHE A 171 -7.27 -14.26 5.75
CA PHE A 171 -7.52 -15.67 5.47
C PHE A 171 -6.64 -16.52 6.38
N THR A 172 -7.21 -17.60 6.93
CA THR A 172 -6.46 -18.64 7.65
C THR A 172 -6.22 -19.83 6.74
N TYR A 173 -5.10 -20.53 6.91
CA TYR A 173 -4.88 -21.83 6.27
C TYR A 173 -5.35 -22.97 7.17
N GLY A 174 -5.98 -23.99 6.60
CA GLY A 174 -6.31 -25.22 7.32
C GLY A 174 -5.05 -25.95 7.76
N ARG A 175 -5.12 -26.72 8.85
CA ARG A 175 -3.95 -27.47 9.38
C ARG A 175 -3.33 -28.48 8.39
N GLU A 176 -4.04 -28.85 7.33
CA GLU A 176 -3.66 -29.90 6.38
C GLU A 176 -3.03 -29.36 5.08
N GLU A 177 -3.01 -28.05 4.85
CA GLU A 177 -2.33 -27.43 3.69
C GLU A 177 -0.88 -27.07 4.06
N ASN A 178 0.00 -28.06 4.23
CA ASN A 178 1.46 -27.89 4.38
C ASN A 178 2.20 -28.50 3.18
#